data_AF-A0AAU9FRC0-F1
#
_entry.id   AF-A0AAU9FRC0-F1
#
_cell.length_a   1.000
_cell.length_b   1.000
_cell.length_c   1.000
_cell.angle_alpha   90.00
_cell.angle_beta   90.00
_cell.angle_gamma   90.00
#
_symmetry.space_group_name_H-M   'P 1'
#
loop_
_entity.id
_entity.type
_entity.pdbx_description
1 polymer ?
#
loop_
_entity_poly.entity_id
_entity_poly.type
_entity_poly.pdbx_seq_one_letter_code
_entity_poly.pdbx_strand_id
1 'polypeptide(L)'
;MCLLQQKNNAQPTAQQLPQKQEATETTSGSPMPQPPSPTAAYVMFKHREELRRRNGQTARASITKIHLTSELIARTKQNIRQCSFEDLAILARETVFRKSLQRRLHYRRMEMGLKRQLKSTNSK
;
A
#
# COMPACT_ATOMS: atom_id res chain seq x y z
N MET A 1 21.96 20.79 4.63
CA MET A 1 22.26 20.34 3.25
C MET A 1 21.39 19.14 2.92
N CYS A 2 20.20 19.36 2.33
CA CYS A 2 19.25 18.30 2.00
C CYS A 2 19.27 18.10 0.48
N LEU A 3 19.74 16.94 0.01
CA LEU A 3 19.75 16.61 -1.41
C LEU A 3 18.33 16.26 -1.87
N LEU A 4 17.75 17.15 -2.67
CA LEU A 4 16.49 16.94 -3.39
C LEU A 4 16.68 15.80 -4.39
N GLN A 5 16.04 14.66 -4.12
CA GLN A 5 16.01 13.55 -5.07
C GLN A 5 14.98 13.85 -6.16
N GLN A 6 15.49 14.02 -7.39
CA GLN A 6 14.72 14.21 -8.60
C GLN A 6 13.71 13.08 -8.79
N LYS A 7 12.45 13.50 -8.91
CA LYS A 7 11.29 12.68 -9.20
C LYS A 7 11.26 12.40 -10.70
N ASN A 8 11.64 11.18 -11.09
CA ASN A 8 11.52 10.71 -12.47
C ASN A 8 10.04 10.57 -12.84
N ASN A 9 9.64 11.35 -13.85
CA ASN A 9 8.31 11.40 -14.41
C ASN A 9 8.18 10.30 -15.47
N ALA A 10 7.73 9.12 -15.07
CA ALA A 10 7.38 8.05 -16.01
C ALA A 10 5.99 8.34 -16.57
N GLN A 11 5.99 8.76 -17.83
CA GLN A 11 4.83 8.99 -18.68
C GLN A 11 3.94 7.73 -18.75
N PRO A 12 2.61 7.83 -18.56
CA PRO A 12 1.74 6.71 -18.87
C PRO A 12 1.68 6.57 -20.39
N THR A 13 2.21 5.46 -20.90
CA THR A 13 2.08 5.04 -22.29
C THR A 13 0.60 4.93 -22.61
N ALA A 14 0.08 5.86 -23.41
CA ALA A 14 -1.24 5.79 -23.99
C ALA A 14 -1.29 4.51 -24.84
N GLN A 15 -2.10 3.55 -24.42
CA GLN A 15 -2.41 2.39 -25.25
C GLN A 15 -3.17 2.88 -26.48
N GLN A 16 -2.50 2.73 -27.62
CA GLN A 16 -2.98 2.98 -28.97
C GLN A 16 -4.25 2.17 -29.25
N LEU A 17 -5.29 2.86 -29.74
CA LEU A 17 -6.42 2.24 -30.42
C LEU A 17 -5.95 1.79 -31.81
N PRO A 18 -6.19 0.54 -32.26
CA PRO A 18 -5.97 0.20 -33.65
C PRO A 18 -7.15 0.70 -34.50
N GLN A 19 -6.90 1.72 -35.34
CA GLN A 19 -7.72 1.99 -36.51
C GLN A 19 -7.30 1.01 -37.62
N LYS A 20 -8.22 0.13 -38.06
CA LYS A 20 -8.20 -0.41 -39.42
C LYS A 20 -9.65 -0.56 -39.91
N GLN A 21 -10.02 0.29 -40.86
CA GLN A 21 -11.17 0.07 -41.74
C GLN A 21 -10.67 -0.72 -42.95
N GLU A 22 -11.35 -1.82 -43.27
CA GLU A 22 -11.47 -2.32 -44.63
C GLU A 22 -12.72 -3.20 -44.70
N ALA A 23 -13.59 -2.87 -45.66
CA ALA A 23 -14.83 -3.58 -45.91
C ALA A 23 -14.55 -4.80 -46.80
N THR A 24 -15.07 -5.97 -46.43
CA THR A 24 -15.46 -7.06 -47.35
C THR A 24 -16.44 -8.01 -46.63
N GLU A 25 -17.69 -7.98 -47.08
CA GLU A 25 -18.61 -9.10 -47.36
C GLU A 25 -18.67 -10.36 -46.44
N THR A 26 -19.90 -10.59 -45.96
CA THR A 26 -20.59 -11.88 -45.69
C THR A 26 -19.78 -13.18 -45.69
N THR A 27 -19.70 -13.85 -44.53
CA THR A 27 -19.90 -15.31 -44.38
C THR A 27 -20.19 -15.65 -42.90
N SER A 28 -21.20 -16.49 -42.70
CA SER A 28 -21.77 -16.98 -41.45
C SER A 28 -20.76 -17.59 -40.46
N GLY A 29 -20.73 -17.08 -39.23
CA GLY A 29 -20.02 -17.69 -38.10
C GLY A 29 -20.61 -17.22 -36.77
N SER A 30 -21.09 -18.17 -35.96
CA SER A 30 -21.75 -17.98 -34.67
C SER A 30 -20.98 -17.01 -33.73
N PRO A 31 -21.64 -16.03 -33.07
CA PRO A 31 -20.96 -15.12 -32.16
C PRO A 31 -20.67 -15.84 -30.84
N MET A 32 -19.42 -16.26 -30.66
CA MET A 32 -18.91 -16.67 -29.36
C MET A 32 -19.03 -15.48 -28.40
N PRO A 33 -19.66 -15.60 -27.23
CA PRO A 33 -19.86 -14.48 -26.33
C PRO A 33 -18.50 -14.07 -25.74
N GLN A 34 -17.93 -12.99 -26.28
CA GLN A 34 -16.84 -12.27 -25.65
C GLN A 34 -17.37 -11.77 -24.29
N PRO A 35 -16.65 -12.00 -23.18
CA PRO A 35 -17.10 -11.46 -21.90
C PRO A 35 -17.20 -9.94 -22.03
N PRO A 36 -18.31 -9.32 -21.58
CA PRO A 36 -18.47 -7.88 -21.70
C PRO A 36 -17.30 -7.19 -21.01
N SER A 37 -16.67 -6.25 -21.71
CA SER A 37 -15.61 -5.42 -21.14
C SER A 37 -16.13 -4.81 -19.83
N PRO A 38 -15.36 -4.88 -18.73
CA PRO A 38 -15.85 -4.44 -17.43
C PRO A 38 -16.30 -2.99 -17.49
N THR A 39 -17.52 -2.72 -17.05
CA THR A 39 -18.09 -1.37 -16.98
C THR A 39 -17.12 -0.44 -16.24
N ALA A 40 -16.96 0.80 -16.71
CA ALA A 40 -16.06 1.78 -16.10
C ALA A 40 -16.29 1.93 -14.57
N ALA A 41 -17.55 1.84 -14.13
CA ALA A 41 -17.92 1.82 -12.72
C ALA A 41 -17.27 0.66 -11.94
N TYR A 42 -17.24 -0.55 -12.52
CA TYR A 42 -16.65 -1.73 -11.92
C TYR A 42 -15.12 -1.63 -11.83
N VAL A 43 -14.47 -1.12 -12.89
CA VAL A 43 -13.01 -0.88 -12.88
C VAL A 43 -12.64 0.12 -11.78
N MET A 44 -13.38 1.23 -11.67
CA MET A 44 -13.18 2.22 -10.61
C MET A 44 -13.43 1.63 -9.22
N PHE A 45 -14.46 0.81 -9.05
CA PHE A 45 -14.74 0.11 -7.81
C PHE A 45 -13.58 -0.81 -7.41
N LYS A 46 -13.14 -1.71 -8.29
CA LYS A 46 -12.00 -2.62 -8.05
C LYS A 46 -10.73 -1.86 -7.70
N HIS A 47 -10.48 -0.74 -8.35
CA HIS A 47 -9.34 0.12 -8.05
C HIS A 47 -9.42 0.69 -6.62
N ARG A 48 -10.58 1.23 -6.21
CA ARG A 48 -10.80 1.74 -4.84
C ARG A 48 -10.63 0.63 -3.79
N GLU A 49 -11.15 -0.55 -4.07
CA GLU A 49 -11.00 -1.74 -3.21
C GLU A 49 -9.54 -2.15 -3.04
N GLU A 50 -8.78 -2.20 -4.12
CA GLU A 50 -7.36 -2.57 -4.08
C GLU A 50 -6.53 -1.53 -3.31
N LEU A 51 -6.82 -0.23 -3.49
CA LEU A 51 -6.22 0.83 -2.67
C LEU A 51 -6.56 0.67 -1.19
N ARG A 52 -7.80 0.31 -0.85
CA ARG A 52 -8.21 0.06 0.54
C ARG A 52 -7.51 -1.15 1.15
N ARG A 53 -7.39 -2.25 0.39
CA ARG A 53 -6.75 -3.49 0.82
C ARG A 53 -5.28 -3.29 1.17
N ARG A 54 -4.49 -2.68 0.26
CA ARG A 54 -3.06 -2.40 0.49
C ARG A 54 -2.86 -1.56 1.74
N ASN A 55 -3.68 -0.52 1.87
CA ASN A 55 -3.67 0.36 3.02
C ASN A 55 -3.99 -0.35 4.35
N GLY A 56 -5.00 -1.24 4.38
CA GLY A 56 -5.33 -1.98 5.59
C GLY A 56 -4.25 -2.99 5.98
N GLN A 57 -3.74 -3.76 5.01
CA GLN A 57 -2.78 -4.83 5.25
C GLN A 57 -1.43 -4.31 5.79
N THR A 58 -0.89 -3.22 5.24
CA THR A 58 0.39 -2.65 5.73
C THR A 58 0.30 -2.21 7.20
N ALA A 59 -0.83 -1.65 7.62
CA ALA A 59 -1.02 -1.25 9.01
C ALA A 59 -1.14 -2.45 9.94
N ARG A 60 -1.94 -3.46 9.57
CA ARG A 60 -2.09 -4.70 10.35
C ARG A 60 -0.73 -5.40 10.52
N ALA A 61 0.02 -5.55 9.43
CA ALA A 61 1.37 -6.12 9.48
C ALA A 61 2.31 -5.31 10.39
N SER A 62 2.24 -3.98 10.34
CA SER A 62 3.06 -3.12 11.22
C SER A 62 2.69 -3.28 12.70
N ILE A 63 1.39 -3.43 13.02
CA ILE A 63 0.92 -3.69 14.40
C ILE A 63 1.45 -5.03 14.89
N THR A 64 1.32 -6.09 14.09
CA THR A 64 1.85 -7.42 14.43
C THR A 64 3.37 -7.37 14.62
N LYS A 65 4.10 -6.69 13.74
CA LYS A 65 5.55 -6.48 13.92
C LYS A 65 5.86 -5.79 15.24
N ILE A 66 5.16 -4.71 15.60
CA ILE A 66 5.35 -4.04 16.89
C ILE A 66 5.10 -5.00 18.05
N HIS A 67 4.05 -5.81 18.00
CA HIS A 67 3.72 -6.77 19.06
C HIS A 67 4.84 -7.80 19.21
N LEU A 68 5.21 -8.48 18.13
CA LEU A 68 6.28 -9.50 18.15
C LEU A 68 7.63 -8.92 18.61
N THR A 69 8.01 -7.73 18.11
CA THR A 69 9.24 -7.06 18.53
C THR A 69 9.18 -6.64 20.01
N SER A 70 8.02 -6.26 20.53
CA SER A 70 7.86 -5.92 21.94
C SER A 70 8.07 -7.13 22.84
N GLU A 71 7.51 -8.28 22.46
CA GLU A 71 7.71 -9.56 23.15
C GLU A 71 9.18 -10.00 23.10
N LEU A 72 9.81 -9.90 21.94
CA LEU A 72 11.24 -10.21 21.78
C LEU A 72 12.10 -9.34 22.72
N ILE A 73 11.91 -8.02 22.70
CA ILE A 73 12.62 -7.10 23.59
C ILE A 73 12.39 -7.45 25.07
N ALA A 74 11.15 -7.77 25.46
CA ALA A 74 10.82 -8.11 26.84
C ALA A 74 11.56 -9.37 27.31
N ARG A 75 11.57 -10.42 26.47
CA ARG A 75 12.26 -11.69 26.76
C ARG A 75 13.78 -11.50 26.86
N THR A 76 14.37 -10.74 25.94
CA THR A 76 15.82 -10.48 25.99
C THR A 76 16.18 -9.64 27.22
N LYS A 77 15.37 -8.63 27.58
CA LYS A 77 15.57 -7.85 28.82
C LYS A 77 15.43 -8.68 30.09
N GLN A 78 14.56 -9.69 30.13
CA GLN A 78 14.44 -10.57 31.29
C GLN A 78 15.73 -11.37 31.54
N ASN A 79 16.47 -11.68 30.47
CA ASN A 79 17.74 -12.41 30.53
C ASN A 79 18.97 -11.49 30.50
N ILE A 80 18.85 -10.23 30.93
CA ILE A 80 19.92 -9.22 30.74
C ILE A 80 21.25 -9.60 31.41
N ARG A 81 21.22 -10.40 32.47
CA ARG A 81 22.43 -10.90 33.15
C ARG A 81 23.22 -11.92 32.31
N GLN A 82 22.59 -12.55 31.33
CA GLN A 82 23.18 -13.53 30.41
C GLN A 82 23.19 -13.04 28.96
N CYS A 83 22.81 -11.77 28.72
CA CYS A 83 22.80 -11.21 27.37
C CYS A 83 24.21 -11.14 26.79
N SER A 84 24.38 -11.72 25.61
CA SER A 84 25.59 -11.55 24.82
C SER A 84 25.67 -10.13 24.23
N PHE A 85 26.84 -9.77 23.71
CA PHE A 85 26.98 -8.53 22.94
C PHE A 85 26.04 -8.48 21.72
N GLU A 86 25.78 -9.63 21.10
CA GLU A 86 24.85 -9.73 19.98
C GLU A 86 23.42 -9.42 20.40
N ASP A 87 22.98 -9.93 21.56
CA ASP A 87 21.65 -9.64 22.14
C ASP A 87 21.47 -8.15 22.44
N LEU A 88 22.52 -7.47 22.90
CA LEU A 88 22.52 -6.02 23.11
C LEU A 88 22.36 -5.27 21.77
N ALA A 89 23.05 -5.71 20.73
CA ALA A 89 22.92 -5.13 19.39
C ALA A 89 21.52 -5.36 18.80
N ILE A 90 20.95 -6.56 18.98
CA ILE A 90 19.54 -6.88 18.69
C ILE A 90 18.63 -5.92 19.46
N LEU A 91 18.74 -5.83 20.79
CA LEU A 91 17.91 -4.93 21.58
C LEU A 91 17.91 -3.48 21.09
N ALA A 92 19.08 -2.95 20.73
CA ALA A 92 19.20 -1.60 20.21
C ALA A 92 18.47 -1.43 18.86
N ARG A 93 18.73 -2.32 17.90
CA ARG A 93 18.10 -2.29 16.57
C ARG A 93 16.59 -2.40 16.66
N GLU A 94 16.10 -3.36 17.45
CA GLU A 94 14.69 -3.69 17.58
C GLU A 94 13.93 -2.56 18.30
N THR A 95 14.57 -1.91 19.28
CA THR A 95 14.02 -0.73 19.97
C THR A 95 13.81 0.44 19.00
N VAL A 96 14.81 0.74 18.17
CA VAL A 96 14.70 1.80 17.16
C VAL A 96 13.63 1.44 16.12
N PHE A 97 13.64 0.20 15.64
CA PHE A 97 12.66 -0.29 14.68
C PHE A 97 11.23 -0.17 15.21
N ARG A 98 10.95 -0.63 16.44
CA ARG A 98 9.64 -0.51 17.08
C ARG A 98 9.16 0.95 17.14
N LYS A 99 10.01 1.87 17.61
CA LYS A 99 9.68 3.31 17.67
C LYS A 99 9.37 3.87 16.28
N SER A 100 10.13 3.47 15.25
CA SER A 100 9.90 3.90 13.88
C SER A 100 8.54 3.45 13.33
N LEU A 101 8.12 2.21 13.63
CA LEU A 101 6.83 1.68 13.20
C LEU A 101 5.67 2.37 13.92
N GLN A 102 5.80 2.61 15.22
CA GLN A 102 4.81 3.35 16.01
C GLN A 102 4.62 4.75 15.44
N ARG A 103 5.71 5.47 15.15
CA ARG A 103 5.68 6.80 14.55
C ARG A 103 4.99 6.79 13.18
N ARG A 104 5.30 5.81 12.32
CA ARG A 104 4.68 5.66 11.00
C ARG A 104 3.16 5.44 11.10
N LEU A 105 2.72 4.60 12.04
CA LEU A 105 1.29 4.37 12.28
C LEU A 105 0.59 5.60 12.84
N HIS A 106 1.25 6.34 13.73
CA HIS A 106 0.72 7.58 14.30
C HIS A 106 0.44 8.62 13.21
N TYR A 107 1.45 8.96 12.38
CA TYR A 107 1.25 9.93 11.30
C TYR A 107 0.22 9.48 10.28
N ARG A 108 0.17 8.18 9.98
CA ARG A 108 -0.84 7.62 9.09
C ARG A 108 -2.26 7.77 9.66
N ARG A 109 -2.44 7.58 10.96
CA ARG A 109 -3.73 7.79 11.64
C ARG A 109 -4.14 9.26 11.57
N MET A 110 -3.19 10.19 11.79
CA MET A 110 -3.43 11.63 11.68
C MET A 110 -3.84 12.03 10.26
N GLU A 111 -3.11 11.57 9.24
CA GLU A 111 -3.41 11.85 7.83
C GLU A 111 -4.81 11.35 7.43
N MET A 112 -5.17 10.13 7.84
CA MET A 112 -6.50 9.57 7.59
C MET A 112 -7.60 10.34 8.31
N GLY A 113 -7.35 10.84 9.52
CA GLY A 113 -8.26 11.69 10.27
C GLY A 113 -8.50 13.03 9.56
N LEU A 114 -7.42 13.70 9.14
CA LEU A 114 -7.49 14.98 8.43
C LEU A 114 -8.26 14.85 7.09
N LYS A 115 -8.00 13.78 6.32
CA LYS A 115 -8.74 13.50 5.07
C LYS A 115 -10.24 13.30 5.29
N ARG A 116 -10.67 12.79 6.46
CA ARG A 116 -12.10 12.68 6.80
C ARG A 116 -12.70 14.06 7.10
N GLN A 117 -11.99 14.91 7.83
CA GLN A 117 -12.47 16.26 8.16
C GLN A 117 -12.62 17.14 6.92
N LEU A 118 -11.64 17.14 6.01
CA LEU A 118 -11.72 17.92 4.76
C LEU A 118 -12.88 17.51 3.84
N LYS A 119 -13.27 16.23 3.86
CA LYS A 119 -14.47 15.76 3.12
C LYS A 119 -15.76 16.25 3.75
N SER A 120 -15.81 16.37 5.08
CA SER A 120 -16.97 16.90 5.80
C SER A 120 -17.20 18.38 5.51
N THR A 121 -16.11 19.16 5.43
CA THR A 121 -16.19 20.62 5.18
C THR A 121 -16.53 20.99 3.75
N ASN A 122 -16.10 20.20 2.75
CA ASN A 122 -16.40 20.45 1.32
C ASN A 122 -17.78 19.95 0.86
N SER A 123 -18.56 19.32 1.74
CA SER A 123 -19.90 18.82 1.42
C SER A 123 -21.03 19.72 1.92
N LYS A 124 -20.69 20.94 2.37
CA LYS A 124 -21.60 22.04 2.70
C LYS A 124 -21.39 23.17 1.70
#